data_AF-A0AAD8EHQ1-F1
#
_entry.id   AF-A0AAD8EHQ1-F1
#
_cell.length_a   1.000
_cell.length_b   1.000
_cell.length_c   1.000
_cell.angle_alpha   90.00
_cell.angle_beta   90.00
_cell.angle_gamma   90.00
#
_symmetry.space_group_name_H-M   'P 1'
#
loop_
_entity.id
_entity.type
_entity.pdbx_description
1 polymer ?
#
loop_
_entity_poly.entity_id
_entity_poly.type
_entity_poly.pdbx_seq_one_letter_code
_entity_poly.pdbx_strand_id
1 'polypeptide(L)'
;QLYQIAEELYNTKLAIKVLEEANTIPGAKKVLVKFRLDFDNRDFVFSRSEKRTSLERLSLPAVPCSVLMTLFPFGIVFGEDMRILAAGEKLLQICGTCPEALLGQIITDYFKLRRPRGIPFTWKKCMF
;
A
#
# COMPACT_ATOMS: atom_id res chain seq x y z
N GLN A 1 4.28 24.05 -4.07
CA GLN A 1 5.13 22.96 -3.57
C GLN A 1 5.61 22.03 -4.67
N LEU A 2 4.73 21.30 -5.38
CA LEU A 2 5.18 20.36 -6.44
C LEU A 2 6.02 21.01 -7.56
N TYR A 3 5.64 22.21 -8.03
CA TYR A 3 6.44 22.95 -9.02
C TYR A 3 7.88 23.22 -8.53
N GLN A 4 8.01 23.67 -7.29
CA GLN A 4 9.30 23.99 -6.68
C GLN A 4 10.18 22.75 -6.53
N ILE A 5 9.60 21.61 -6.10
CA ILE A 5 10.35 20.34 -6.01
C ILE A 5 10.85 19.91 -7.39
N ALA A 6 10.02 20.02 -8.43
CA ALA A 6 10.40 19.64 -9.78
C ALA A 6 11.58 20.49 -10.30
N GLU A 7 11.57 21.79 -10.03
CA GLU A 7 12.61 22.72 -10.46
C GLU A 7 13.89 22.60 -9.62
N GLU A 8 13.78 22.65 -8.29
CA GLU A 8 14.95 22.71 -7.39
C GLU A 8 15.65 21.35 -7.22
N LEU A 9 14.88 20.25 -7.16
CA LEU A 9 15.45 18.92 -6.89
C LEU A 9 15.71 18.11 -8.16
N TYR A 10 14.89 18.29 -9.19
CA TYR A 10 14.92 17.49 -10.41
C TYR A 10 15.26 18.29 -11.67
N ASN A 11 15.46 19.61 -11.57
CA ASN A 11 15.71 20.51 -12.70
C ASN A 11 14.76 20.25 -13.89
N THR A 12 13.49 19.94 -13.59
CA THR A 12 12.48 19.50 -14.55
C THR A 12 11.31 20.46 -14.57
N LYS A 13 10.88 20.86 -15.76
CA LYS A 13 9.68 21.68 -15.94
C LYS A 13 8.43 20.81 -15.75
N LEU A 14 7.65 21.10 -14.72
CA LEU A 14 6.40 20.45 -14.40
C LEU A 14 5.22 21.34 -14.79
N ALA A 15 4.18 20.77 -15.40
CA ALA A 15 2.88 21.39 -15.60
C ALA A 15 1.79 20.54 -14.92
N ILE A 16 0.93 21.16 -14.11
CA ILE A 16 -0.10 20.45 -13.35
C ILE A 16 -1.49 20.85 -13.86
N LYS A 17 -2.33 19.86 -14.16
CA LYS A 17 -3.75 20.05 -14.50
C LYS A 17 -4.62 19.32 -13.49
N VAL A 18 -5.76 19.91 -13.13
CA VAL A 18 -6.79 19.23 -12.33
C VAL A 18 -7.65 18.40 -13.27
N LEU A 19 -7.77 17.11 -13.00
CA LEU A 19 -8.63 16.20 -13.77
C LEU A 19 -9.98 15.98 -13.10
N GLU A 20 -10.01 15.88 -11.76
CA GLU A 20 -11.21 15.52 -11.02
C GLU A 20 -11.11 16.05 -9.60
N GLU A 21 -12.23 16.55 -9.07
CA GLU A 21 -12.38 16.94 -7.67
C GLU A 21 -13.59 16.21 -7.09
N ALA A 22 -13.34 15.30 -6.15
CA ALA A 22 -14.37 14.53 -5.48
C ALA A 22 -14.44 14.94 -4.00
N ASN A 23 -15.56 15.54 -3.62
CA ASN A 23 -15.91 15.77 -2.22
C ASN A 23 -16.44 14.47 -1.63
N THR A 24 -15.55 13.69 -1.02
CA THR A 24 -15.95 12.37 -0.50
C THR A 24 -16.40 12.52 0.95
N ILE A 25 -17.71 12.36 1.15
CA ILE A 25 -18.46 12.16 2.41
C ILE A 25 -19.07 13.45 3.02
N PRO A 26 -20.41 13.53 3.19
CA PRO A 26 -21.05 14.58 3.99
C PRO A 26 -20.54 14.51 5.44
N GLY A 27 -19.86 15.55 5.89
CA GLY A 27 -19.32 15.66 7.26
C GLY A 27 -17.81 15.44 7.42
N ALA A 28 -17.08 15.05 6.36
CA ALA A 28 -15.62 15.05 6.36
C ALA A 28 -15.09 16.10 5.39
N LYS A 29 -14.25 17.03 5.86
CA LYS A 29 -13.53 18.01 5.01
C LYS A 29 -12.38 17.33 4.25
N LYS A 30 -12.67 16.29 3.45
CA LYS A 30 -11.67 15.63 2.61
C LYS A 30 -12.07 15.78 1.15
N VAL A 31 -11.32 16.63 0.46
CA VAL A 31 -11.39 16.81 -0.99
C VAL A 31 -10.33 15.91 -1.59
N LEU A 32 -10.74 14.92 -2.39
CA LEU A 32 -9.82 14.16 -3.22
C LEU A 32 -9.68 14.88 -4.55
N VAL A 33 -8.47 15.33 -4.88
CA VAL A 33 -8.18 15.98 -6.16
C VAL A 33 -7.24 15.09 -6.97
N LYS A 34 -7.65 14.75 -8.19
CA LYS A 34 -6.83 14.02 -9.14
C LYS A 34 -6.09 15.01 -10.01
N PHE A 35 -4.76 15.05 -9.86
CA PHE A 35 -3.89 15.88 -10.68
C PHE A 35 -3.25 15.08 -11.82
N ARG A 36 -3.18 15.69 -13.00
CA ARG A 36 -2.31 15.25 -14.09
C ARG A 36 -1.01 16.05 -14.04
N LEU A 37 0.10 15.33 -13.99
CA LEU A 37 1.45 15.89 -13.99
C LEU A 37 2.05 15.67 -15.39
N ASP A 38 2.22 16.75 -16.15
CA ASP A 38 2.87 16.73 -17.46
C ASP A 38 4.33 17.23 -17.27
N PHE A 39 5.31 16.37 -17.58
CA PHE A 39 6.74 16.68 -17.51
C PHE A 39 7.53 15.76 -18.47
N ASP A 40 8.76 16.13 -18.79
CA ASP A 40 9.65 15.31 -19.62
C ASP A 40 10.24 14.16 -18.79
N ASN A 41 9.85 12.92 -19.09
CA ASN A 41 10.27 11.72 -18.38
C ASN A 41 11.07 10.75 -19.25
N ARG A 42 11.59 11.21 -20.41
CA ARG A 42 12.28 10.35 -21.38
C ARG A 42 13.42 9.56 -20.76
N ASP A 43 14.32 10.20 -20.01
CA ASP A 43 15.47 9.54 -19.38
C ASP A 43 15.05 8.46 -18.38
N PHE A 44 13.93 8.68 -17.66
CA PHE A 44 13.34 7.68 -16.78
C PHE A 44 12.79 6.50 -17.58
N VAL A 45 12.08 6.76 -18.69
CA VAL A 45 11.52 5.70 -19.53
C VAL A 45 12.62 4.85 -20.17
N PHE A 46 13.68 5.49 -20.69
CA PHE A 46 14.84 4.80 -21.26
C PHE A 46 15.54 3.93 -20.21
N SER A 47 15.94 4.50 -19.07
CA SER A 47 16.62 3.74 -18.00
C SER A 47 15.73 2.63 -17.41
N ARG A 48 14.42 2.82 -17.34
CA ARG A 48 13.47 1.78 -16.90
C ARG A 48 13.37 0.64 -17.89
N SER A 49 13.42 0.93 -19.20
CA SER A 49 13.39 -0.11 -20.24
C SER A 49 14.64 -0.98 -20.19
N GLU A 50 15.82 -0.40 -20.03
CA GLU A 50 17.09 -1.12 -19.88
C GLU A 50 17.11 -1.99 -18.61
N LYS A 51 16.62 -1.44 -17.49
CA LYS A 51 16.52 -2.16 -16.21
C LYS A 51 15.49 -3.29 -16.23
N ARG A 52 14.39 -3.16 -16.99
CA ARG A 52 13.43 -4.27 -17.15
C ARG A 52 14.06 -5.44 -17.89
N THR A 53 14.78 -5.17 -18.97
CA THR A 53 15.49 -6.19 -19.75
C THR A 53 16.52 -6.96 -18.91
N SER A 54 17.14 -6.31 -17.91
CA SER A 54 18.08 -6.98 -16.99
C SER A 54 17.41 -7.65 -15.79
N LEU A 55 16.33 -7.10 -15.25
CA LEU A 55 15.58 -7.69 -14.12
C LEU A 55 14.74 -8.91 -14.51
N GLU A 56 14.20 -8.96 -15.73
CA GLU A 56 13.49 -10.14 -16.26
C GLU A 56 14.42 -11.38 -16.33
N ARG A 57 15.75 -11.17 -16.39
CA ARG A 57 16.74 -12.25 -16.34
C ARG A 57 17.11 -12.71 -14.93
N LEU A 58 16.71 -11.97 -13.89
CA LEU A 58 17.07 -12.23 -12.49
C LEU A 58 15.80 -12.41 -11.64
N SER A 59 14.96 -13.39 -12.00
CA SER A 59 13.85 -13.78 -11.13
C SER A 59 14.39 -14.50 -9.91
N LEU A 60 14.38 -13.84 -8.75
CA LEU A 60 14.65 -14.49 -7.48
C LEU A 60 13.58 -15.56 -7.22
N PRO A 61 13.94 -16.68 -6.57
CA PRO A 61 12.97 -17.69 -6.19
C PRO A 61 11.94 -17.10 -5.22
N ALA A 62 10.70 -17.60 -5.27
CA ALA A 62 9.66 -17.19 -4.36
C ALA A 62 10.06 -17.48 -2.90
N VAL A 63 9.90 -16.50 -2.03
CA VAL A 63 10.15 -16.66 -0.59
C VAL A 63 8.91 -17.27 0.05
N PRO A 64 9.03 -18.40 0.79
CA PRO A 64 7.90 -18.97 1.50
C PRO A 64 7.32 -18.00 2.54
N CYS A 65 6.00 -17.91 2.62
CA CYS A 65 5.32 -17.02 3.57
C CYS A 65 5.68 -17.35 5.04
N SER A 66 5.98 -18.61 5.35
CA SER A 66 6.45 -19.05 6.67
C SER A 66 7.70 -18.29 7.12
N VAL A 67 8.66 -18.04 6.21
CA VAL A 67 9.87 -17.27 6.50
C VAL A 67 9.53 -15.84 6.88
N LEU A 68 8.58 -15.21 6.19
CA LEU A 68 8.11 -13.87 6.51
C LEU A 68 7.45 -13.83 7.90
N MET A 69 6.67 -14.85 8.27
CA MET A 69 6.02 -14.89 9.58
C MET A 69 7.01 -15.11 10.74
N THR A 70 8.15 -15.76 10.48
CA THR A 70 9.27 -15.84 11.44
C THR A 70 9.98 -14.49 11.57
N LEU A 71 10.21 -13.78 10.46
CA LEU A 71 10.90 -12.48 10.46
C LEU A 71 10.04 -11.36 11.06
N PHE A 72 8.72 -11.41 10.87
CA PHE A 72 7.78 -10.42 11.35
C PHE A 72 6.87 -11.03 12.43
N PRO A 73 7.33 -11.06 13.71
CA PRO A 73 6.62 -11.74 14.79
C PRO A 73 5.21 -11.19 15.07
N PHE A 74 4.93 -9.95 14.65
CA PHE A 74 3.62 -9.30 14.75
C PHE A 74 2.97 -9.00 13.41
N GLY A 75 3.49 -9.58 12.32
CA GLY A 75 2.94 -9.42 10.98
C GLY A 75 1.56 -10.08 10.84
N ILE A 76 0.70 -9.49 10.02
CA ILE A 76 -0.59 -10.06 9.62
C ILE A 76 -0.68 -10.00 8.10
N VAL A 77 -1.06 -11.11 7.50
CA VAL A 77 -1.42 -11.19 6.09
C VAL A 77 -2.91 -11.48 6.02
N PHE A 78 -3.65 -10.69 5.25
CA PHE A 78 -5.08 -10.89 5.04
C PHE A 78 -5.45 -10.67 3.58
N GLY A 79 -6.52 -11.34 3.14
CA GLY A 79 -6.99 -11.32 1.76
C GLY A 79 -7.98 -10.19 1.46
N GLU A 80 -8.42 -10.13 0.20
CA GLU A 80 -9.44 -9.19 -0.29
C GLU A 80 -10.80 -9.36 0.41
N ASP A 81 -11.09 -10.56 0.86
CA ASP A 81 -12.24 -10.91 1.69
C ASP A 81 -12.10 -10.46 3.15
N MET A 82 -11.06 -9.71 3.48
CA MET A 82 -10.70 -9.24 4.82
C MET A 82 -10.42 -10.39 5.80
N ARG A 83 -10.15 -11.61 5.32
CA ARG A 83 -9.82 -12.75 6.18
C ARG A 83 -8.33 -12.87 6.43
N ILE A 84 -7.96 -13.22 7.66
CA ILE A 84 -6.57 -13.42 8.07
C ILE A 84 -6.06 -14.73 7.46
N LEU A 85 -5.03 -14.64 6.62
CA LEU A 85 -4.40 -15.77 5.93
C LEU A 85 -3.16 -16.28 6.66
N ALA A 86 -2.39 -15.38 7.29
CA ALA A 86 -1.22 -15.72 8.08
C ALA A 86 -0.98 -14.67 9.17
N ALA A 87 -0.34 -15.09 10.26
CA ALA A 87 0.05 -14.21 11.35
C ALA A 87 1.39 -14.64 11.93
N GLY A 88 2.16 -13.67 12.42
CA GLY A 88 3.42 -13.90 13.10
C GLY A 88 3.24 -14.62 14.43
N GLU A 89 4.28 -15.37 14.84
CA GLU A 89 4.21 -16.26 16.00
C GLU A 89 3.87 -15.53 17.31
N LYS A 90 4.44 -14.33 17.51
CA LYS A 90 4.18 -13.55 18.74
C LYS A 90 2.77 -12.99 18.77
N LEU A 91 2.22 -12.61 17.63
CA LEU A 91 0.83 -12.17 17.56
C LEU A 91 -0.12 -13.31 17.93
N LEU A 92 0.11 -14.51 17.39
CA LEU A 92 -0.69 -15.70 17.70
C LEU A 92 -0.62 -16.05 19.20
N GLN A 93 0.55 -15.91 19.83
CA GLN A 93 0.72 -16.12 21.27
C GLN A 93 -0.10 -15.12 22.12
N ILE A 94 -0.20 -13.87 21.68
CA ILE A 94 -0.87 -12.79 22.43
C ILE A 94 -2.39 -12.79 22.22
N CYS A 95 -2.87 -13.15 21.03
CA CYS A 95 -4.29 -13.14 20.69
C CYS A 95 -5.11 -14.26 21.37
N GLY A 96 -4.46 -15.23 22.03
CA GLY A 96 -5.10 -16.19 22.93
C GLY A 96 -5.58 -17.48 22.25
N THR A 97 -5.27 -18.61 22.92
CA THR A 97 -5.72 -20.00 22.72
C THR A 97 -6.00 -20.43 21.28
N CYS A 98 -4.99 -21.05 20.67
CA CYS A 98 -4.99 -21.76 19.38
C CYS A 98 -4.79 -20.85 18.14
N PRO A 99 -3.69 -21.03 17.38
CA PRO A 99 -3.44 -20.33 16.11
C PRO A 99 -4.60 -20.46 15.11
N GLU A 100 -5.30 -21.60 15.15
CA GLU A 100 -6.46 -21.89 14.32
C GLU A 100 -7.66 -20.99 14.63
N ALA A 101 -7.70 -20.35 15.80
CA ALA A 101 -8.79 -19.47 16.18
C ALA A 101 -8.73 -18.11 15.46
N LEU A 102 -7.54 -17.66 15.04
CA LEU A 102 -7.35 -16.37 14.38
C LEU A 102 -7.33 -16.48 12.85
N LEU A 103 -6.76 -17.56 12.31
CA LEU A 103 -6.69 -17.80 10.87
C LEU A 103 -8.09 -18.04 10.29
N GLY A 104 -8.35 -17.46 9.12
CA GLY A 104 -9.65 -17.52 8.44
C GLY A 104 -10.71 -16.56 8.99
N GLN A 105 -10.45 -15.88 10.12
CA GLN A 105 -11.38 -14.90 10.69
C GLN A 105 -11.31 -13.56 9.98
N ILE A 106 -12.37 -12.77 10.10
CA ILE A 106 -12.44 -11.42 9.55
C ILE A 106 -11.56 -10.50 10.43
N ILE A 107 -10.60 -9.82 9.80
CA ILE A 107 -9.62 -8.99 10.49
C ILE A 107 -10.26 -7.85 11.30
N THR A 108 -11.41 -7.31 10.86
CA THR A 108 -12.10 -6.21 11.54
C THR A 108 -12.74 -6.60 12.87
N ASP A 109 -12.96 -7.90 13.10
CA ASP A 109 -13.59 -8.40 14.33
C ASP A 109 -12.59 -8.44 15.48
N TYR A 110 -11.31 -8.66 15.15
CA TYR A 110 -10.21 -8.77 16.11
C TYR A 110 -9.33 -7.51 16.15
N PHE A 111 -9.21 -6.81 15.03
CA PHE A 111 -8.31 -5.66 14.88
C PHE A 111 -9.07 -4.41 14.43
N LYS A 112 -8.76 -3.30 15.11
CA LYS A 112 -9.29 -1.98 14.77
C LYS A 112 -8.19 -1.05 14.36
N LEU A 113 -8.30 -0.51 13.15
CA LEU A 113 -7.40 0.52 12.67
C LEU A 113 -7.66 1.85 13.39
N ARG A 114 -6.67 2.35 14.13
CA ARG A 114 -6.78 3.64 14.85
C ARG A 114 -6.54 4.85 13.94
N ARG A 115 -5.76 4.68 12.88
CA ARG A 115 -5.41 5.72 11.91
C ARG A 115 -5.34 5.13 10.51
N PRO A 116 -5.84 5.84 9.49
CA PRO A 116 -6.41 7.18 9.55
C PRO A 116 -7.82 7.22 10.18
N ARG A 117 -8.16 8.29 10.92
CA ARG A 117 -9.49 8.47 11.52
C ARG A 117 -10.55 8.76 10.44
N GLY A 118 -11.76 8.22 10.64
CA GLY A 118 -12.91 8.48 9.77
C GLY A 118 -12.87 7.77 8.41
N ILE A 119 -11.99 6.78 8.23
CA ILE A 119 -11.95 5.93 7.04
C ILE A 119 -12.31 4.51 7.49
N PRO A 120 -13.32 3.86 6.87
CA PRO A 120 -13.67 2.49 7.22
C PRO A 120 -12.56 1.53 6.81
N PHE A 121 -12.23 0.59 7.69
CA PHE A 121 -11.23 -0.43 7.42
C PHE A 121 -11.82 -1.48 6.46
N THR A 122 -11.57 -1.29 5.17
CA THR A 122 -12.07 -2.13 4.07
C THR A 122 -10.97 -2.31 3.06
N TRP A 123 -10.97 -3.43 2.32
CA TRP A 123 -9.92 -3.75 1.34
C TRP A 123 -9.67 -2.60 0.35
N LYS A 124 -10.75 -2.07 -0.23
CA LYS A 124 -10.68 -0.97 -1.20
C LYS A 124 -9.98 0.25 -0.64
N LYS A 125 -10.25 0.63 0.62
CA LYS A 125 -9.64 1.82 1.26
C LYS A 125 -8.22 1.59 1.76
N CYS A 126 -7.76 0.34 1.86
CA CYS A 126 -6.38 0.01 2.18
C CYS A 126 -5.47 0.09 0.94
N MET A 127 -6.00 -0.28 -0.23
CA MET A 127 -5.23 -0.32 -1.48
C MET A 127 -5.41 0.91 -2.38
N PHE A 128 -6.55 1.61 -2.28
CA PHE A 128 -6.95 2.75 -3.13
C PHE A 128 -7.47 3.93 -2.31
#